data_AF-A0A1G1GCU5-F1
#
_entry.id   AF-A0A1G1GCU5-F1
#
_cell.length_a   1.000
_cell.length_b   1.000
_cell.length_c   1.000
_cell.angle_alpha   90.00
_cell.angle_beta   90.00
_cell.angle_gamma   90.00
#
_symmetry.space_group_name_H-M   'P 1'
#
loop_
_entity.id
_entity.type
_entity.pdbx_description
1 polymer ?
#
loop_
_entity_poly.entity_id
_entity_poly.type
_entity_poly.pdbx_seq_one_letter_code
_entity_poly.pdbx_strand_id
1 'polypeptide(L)'
;MKKLVVLFTVLLSASTAFADNLGFDGAIVEPDCDAMASWYNCRKIDTAPAEVRRGYEWIHHTSNTLGPDGFKKFPDGKPYSTTSIACSSCHFTGGHVPSGTPMYQSPDKYAGLPYFRPLNYNRDLKDSIIDCFRNCMNTEQVLSKDDPVMLDMVAYINWLAAGVTDPNMKGAGWVNLPGTALPVLDANVANMQASPSRGRTLYGRQCANCHDKDGPGLGEYRPGENRPRVPAMWGPDSYSRGAAFYNSQNLAGYIKKFMPFGKPETLSSQDALDIAVYINDQSHPSGMADGMFCHTESDGIPGSLRKPASWFVGCRYPGEPFSDAQIKYGPWKAITDWRNAEIARLKSLQ
;
A
#
# COMPACT_ATOMS: atom_id res chain seq x y z
N MET A 1 -12.90 49.25 49.45
CA MET A 1 -11.90 48.37 48.77
C MET A 1 -12.66 47.38 47.90
N LYS A 2 -12.59 47.55 46.57
CA LYS A 2 -13.32 46.72 45.58
C LYS A 2 -12.52 45.45 45.28
N LYS A 3 -13.15 44.27 45.36
CA LYS A 3 -12.57 43.00 44.92
C LYS A 3 -12.65 42.92 43.40
N LEU A 4 -11.50 42.75 42.75
CA LEU A 4 -11.37 42.54 41.31
C LEU A 4 -11.48 41.03 41.05
N VAL A 5 -12.53 40.60 40.34
CA VAL A 5 -12.64 39.25 39.79
C VAL A 5 -12.08 39.31 38.37
N VAL A 6 -10.94 38.66 38.13
CA VAL A 6 -10.37 38.51 36.79
C VAL A 6 -10.99 37.25 36.19
N LEU A 7 -11.85 37.43 35.19
CA LEU A 7 -12.42 36.36 34.39
C LEU A 7 -11.39 35.97 33.32
N PHE A 8 -10.82 34.76 33.41
CA PHE A 8 -9.98 34.21 32.35
C PHE A 8 -10.90 33.61 31.27
N THR A 9 -11.14 34.37 30.21
CA THR A 9 -11.81 33.86 29.02
C THR A 9 -10.82 33.00 28.24
N VAL A 10 -10.90 31.68 28.39
CA VAL A 10 -10.15 30.75 27.55
C VAL A 10 -10.78 30.77 26.15
N LEU A 11 -10.13 31.44 25.20
CA LEU A 11 -10.42 31.32 23.78
C LEU A 11 -10.02 29.91 23.32
N LEU A 12 -10.97 28.98 23.41
CA LEU A 12 -10.86 27.61 22.90
C LEU A 12 -11.66 27.50 21.60
N SER A 13 -11.20 28.11 20.50
CA SER A 13 -11.83 27.92 19.19
C SER A 13 -10.92 28.37 18.05
N ALA A 14 -10.05 27.48 17.57
CA ALA A 14 -9.42 27.61 16.26
C ALA A 14 -8.89 26.27 15.68
N SER A 15 -8.70 25.24 16.50
CA SER A 15 -8.06 23.98 16.07
C SER A 15 -9.01 22.95 15.45
N THR A 16 -10.32 23.02 15.72
CA THR A 16 -11.28 22.03 15.20
C THR A 16 -11.73 22.31 13.76
N ALA A 17 -11.80 23.58 13.36
CA ALA A 17 -12.30 23.97 12.05
C ALA A 17 -11.36 23.63 10.87
N PHE A 18 -10.06 23.43 11.11
CA PHE A 18 -9.12 22.98 10.07
C PHE A 18 -9.22 21.48 9.79
N ALA A 19 -9.67 20.67 10.76
CA ALA A 19 -9.73 19.22 10.62
C ALA A 19 -10.97 18.74 9.84
N ASP A 20 -12.07 19.52 9.87
CA ASP A 20 -13.32 19.19 9.17
C ASP A 20 -13.29 19.56 7.68
N ASN A 21 -12.43 20.49 7.26
CA ASN A 21 -12.27 20.91 5.86
C ASN A 21 -11.36 20.00 5.01
N LEU A 22 -10.80 18.93 5.59
CA LEU A 22 -9.86 18.05 4.88
C LEU A 22 -10.50 16.78 4.30
N GLY A 23 -11.83 16.63 4.36
CA GLY A 23 -12.55 15.60 3.58
C GLY A 23 -11.98 14.19 3.72
N PHE A 24 -11.54 13.78 4.92
CA PHE A 24 -10.84 12.50 5.16
C PHE A 24 -11.76 11.27 5.11
N ASP A 25 -12.79 11.30 4.26
CA ASP A 25 -13.73 10.19 4.04
C ASP A 25 -13.18 9.15 3.06
N GLY A 26 -11.91 9.26 2.67
CA GLY A 26 -11.34 8.57 1.51
C GLY A 26 -11.40 9.41 0.24
N ALA A 27 -12.02 10.60 0.29
CA ALA A 27 -12.09 11.60 -0.78
C ALA A 27 -10.83 12.49 -0.92
N ILE A 28 -9.68 11.97 -0.47
CA ILE A 28 -8.49 12.78 -0.20
C ILE A 28 -7.71 13.03 -1.51
N VAL A 29 -7.76 12.09 -2.45
CA VAL A 29 -7.25 12.26 -3.82
C VAL A 29 -8.34 11.73 -4.75
N GLU A 30 -9.27 12.58 -5.17
CA GLU A 30 -10.30 12.17 -6.14
C GLU A 30 -9.69 11.92 -7.52
N PRO A 31 -10.22 10.96 -8.31
CA PRO A 31 -9.86 10.86 -9.72
C PRO A 31 -10.24 12.17 -10.43
N ASP A 32 -9.32 12.71 -11.22
CA ASP A 32 -9.62 13.82 -12.13
C ASP A 32 -10.40 13.26 -13.32
N CYS A 33 -11.72 13.17 -13.15
CA CYS A 33 -12.61 12.56 -14.13
C CYS A 33 -12.63 13.29 -15.47
N ASP A 34 -12.39 14.59 -15.47
CA ASP A 34 -12.29 15.37 -16.70
C ASP A 34 -11.00 15.03 -17.45
N ALA A 35 -9.86 14.94 -16.74
CA ALA A 35 -8.60 14.50 -17.33
C ALA A 35 -8.63 13.04 -17.80
N MET A 36 -9.45 12.20 -17.16
CA MET A 36 -9.59 10.78 -17.50
C MET A 36 -10.67 10.50 -18.57
N ALA A 37 -11.51 11.48 -18.90
CA ALA A 37 -12.73 11.29 -19.71
C ALA A 37 -12.51 10.66 -21.09
N SER A 38 -11.30 10.80 -21.65
CA SER A 38 -10.94 10.20 -22.95
C SER A 38 -10.80 8.68 -22.93
N TRP A 39 -10.58 8.07 -21.76
CA TRP A 39 -10.31 6.64 -21.63
C TRP A 39 -11.02 5.97 -20.44
N TYR A 40 -11.62 6.74 -19.53
CA TYR A 40 -12.32 6.23 -18.35
C TYR A 40 -13.64 6.97 -18.12
N ASN A 41 -14.68 6.21 -17.79
CA ASN A 41 -15.98 6.73 -17.36
C ASN A 41 -16.09 6.64 -15.84
N CYS A 42 -15.90 7.78 -15.17
CA CYS A 42 -16.19 7.94 -13.74
C CYS A 42 -17.69 7.83 -13.47
N ARG A 43 -18.14 6.62 -13.14
CA ARG A 43 -19.53 6.37 -12.74
C ARG A 43 -19.68 6.61 -11.24
N LYS A 44 -20.86 7.06 -10.82
CA LYS A 44 -21.16 7.28 -9.40
C LYS A 44 -21.54 5.97 -8.72
N ILE A 45 -20.96 5.71 -7.54
CA ILE A 45 -21.14 4.44 -6.83
C ILE A 45 -22.58 4.21 -6.34
N ASP A 46 -23.31 5.28 -6.02
CA ASP A 46 -24.72 5.24 -5.60
C ASP A 46 -25.66 4.65 -6.67
N THR A 47 -25.28 4.78 -7.95
CA THR A 47 -26.02 4.20 -9.09
C THR A 47 -25.68 2.74 -9.39
N ALA A 48 -24.68 2.16 -8.72
CA ALA A 48 -24.18 0.83 -9.03
C ALA A 48 -25.08 -0.30 -8.46
N PRO A 49 -25.00 -1.52 -9.03
CA PRO A 49 -25.65 -2.71 -8.46
C PRO A 49 -25.32 -2.92 -6.98
N ALA A 50 -26.20 -3.61 -6.25
CA ALA A 50 -26.10 -3.70 -4.79
C ALA A 50 -24.79 -4.37 -4.33
N GLU A 51 -24.34 -5.40 -5.02
CA GLU A 51 -23.07 -6.10 -4.78
C GLU A 51 -21.84 -5.23 -5.03
N VAL A 52 -21.91 -4.34 -6.03
CA VAL A 52 -20.85 -3.38 -6.31
C VAL A 52 -20.77 -2.35 -5.19
N ARG A 53 -21.92 -1.83 -4.73
CA ARG A 53 -21.97 -0.90 -3.60
C ARG A 53 -21.42 -1.53 -2.32
N ARG A 54 -21.80 -2.77 -2.00
CA ARG A 54 -21.21 -3.49 -0.86
C ARG A 54 -19.70 -3.71 -1.03
N GLY A 55 -19.24 -4.08 -2.22
CA GLY A 55 -17.81 -4.24 -2.51
C GLY A 55 -17.02 -2.94 -2.31
N TYR A 56 -17.58 -1.81 -2.73
CA TYR A 56 -17.03 -0.49 -2.43
C TYR A 56 -16.96 -0.24 -0.92
N GLU A 57 -18.02 -0.49 -0.16
CA GLU A 57 -18.00 -0.34 1.31
C GLU A 57 -16.88 -1.17 1.97
N TRP A 58 -16.72 -2.43 1.55
CA TRP A 58 -15.65 -3.32 2.06
C TRP A 58 -14.24 -2.79 1.78
N ILE A 59 -14.01 -2.18 0.62
CA ILE A 59 -12.69 -1.67 0.18
C ILE A 59 -12.42 -0.25 0.70
N HIS A 60 -13.43 0.61 0.67
CA HIS A 60 -13.29 2.02 0.98
C HIS A 60 -13.33 2.26 2.50
N HIS A 61 -14.22 1.55 3.18
CA HIS A 61 -14.46 1.66 4.62
C HIS A 61 -14.06 0.38 5.35
N THR A 62 -12.98 -0.29 4.90
CA THR A 62 -12.50 -1.57 5.46
C THR A 62 -12.35 -1.51 6.98
N SER A 63 -11.74 -0.46 7.53
CA SER A 63 -11.55 -0.32 8.98
C SER A 63 -12.87 -0.38 9.77
N ASN A 64 -13.94 0.20 9.22
CA ASN A 64 -15.28 0.26 9.87
C ASN A 64 -16.17 -0.94 9.57
N THR A 65 -15.83 -1.69 8.53
CA THR A 65 -16.66 -2.78 8.05
C THR A 65 -16.06 -4.13 8.41
N LEU A 66 -14.80 -4.33 8.02
CA LEU A 66 -14.05 -5.58 8.09
C LEU A 66 -12.93 -5.57 9.15
N GLY A 67 -12.56 -4.40 9.67
CA GLY A 67 -11.52 -4.21 10.69
C GLY A 67 -11.85 -4.81 12.07
N PRO A 68 -10.98 -4.63 13.07
CA PRO A 68 -11.15 -5.18 14.42
C PRO A 68 -12.50 -4.84 15.06
N ASP A 69 -12.93 -3.58 14.87
CA ASP A 69 -14.19 -3.03 15.37
C ASP A 69 -15.32 -3.07 14.32
N GLY A 70 -15.07 -3.69 13.18
CA GLY A 70 -16.00 -3.78 12.06
C GLY A 70 -17.24 -4.62 12.38
N PHE A 71 -18.38 -4.23 11.80
CA PHE A 71 -19.64 -4.95 12.00
C PHE A 71 -19.72 -6.29 11.23
N LYS A 72 -18.93 -6.45 10.16
CA LYS A 72 -18.89 -7.67 9.36
C LYS A 72 -17.72 -8.53 9.81
N LYS A 73 -18.03 -9.71 10.34
CA LYS A 73 -17.07 -10.68 10.89
C LYS A 73 -17.27 -12.04 10.24
N PHE A 74 -16.26 -12.89 10.38
CA PHE A 74 -16.41 -14.31 10.08
C PHE A 74 -17.47 -14.96 10.99
N PRO A 75 -18.02 -16.13 10.62
CA PRO A 75 -19.02 -16.82 11.44
C PRO A 75 -18.58 -17.14 12.88
N ASP A 76 -17.27 -17.29 13.10
CA ASP A 76 -16.67 -17.50 14.42
C ASP A 76 -16.45 -16.20 15.22
N GLY A 77 -16.89 -15.06 14.68
CA GLY A 77 -16.81 -13.76 15.34
C GLY A 77 -15.46 -13.06 15.22
N LYS A 78 -14.48 -13.62 14.49
CA LYS A 78 -13.21 -12.94 14.23
C LYS A 78 -13.34 -11.88 13.13
N PRO A 79 -12.60 -10.77 13.21
CA PRO A 79 -12.62 -9.75 12.17
C PRO A 79 -11.94 -10.26 10.89
N TYR A 80 -12.29 -9.66 9.75
CA TYR A 80 -11.66 -9.94 8.46
C TYR A 80 -10.30 -9.26 8.33
N SER A 81 -10.06 -8.13 8.99
CA SER A 81 -8.78 -7.42 9.10
C SER A 81 -8.42 -7.26 10.58
N THR A 82 -7.16 -7.47 10.95
CA THR A 82 -6.67 -7.25 12.31
C THR A 82 -6.04 -5.87 12.49
N THR A 83 -5.94 -5.09 11.41
CA THR A 83 -5.35 -3.76 11.38
C THR A 83 -6.42 -2.70 11.18
N SER A 84 -6.12 -1.48 11.60
CA SER A 84 -7.00 -0.32 11.42
C SER A 84 -6.78 0.40 10.08
N ILE A 85 -5.83 -0.05 9.24
CA ILE A 85 -5.69 0.44 7.86
C ILE A 85 -6.80 -0.12 6.96
N ALA A 86 -7.12 0.61 5.90
CA ALA A 86 -8.09 0.19 4.89
C ALA A 86 -7.43 -0.10 3.55
N CYS A 87 -8.11 -0.83 2.67
CA CYS A 87 -7.62 -0.98 1.29
C CYS A 87 -7.44 0.41 0.64
N SER A 88 -8.36 1.34 0.91
CA SER A 88 -8.30 2.74 0.47
C SER A 88 -7.13 3.55 1.02
N SER A 89 -6.45 3.08 2.06
CA SER A 89 -5.23 3.72 2.59
C SER A 89 -4.08 3.70 1.59
N CYS A 90 -4.06 2.72 0.69
CA CYS A 90 -3.05 2.59 -0.37
C CYS A 90 -3.67 2.74 -1.76
N HIS A 91 -4.87 2.17 -1.94
CA HIS A 91 -5.67 2.23 -3.16
C HIS A 91 -6.56 3.46 -3.15
N PHE A 92 -5.99 4.62 -3.49
CA PHE A 92 -6.67 5.91 -3.32
C PHE A 92 -8.05 5.94 -3.95
N THR A 93 -8.98 6.51 -3.18
CA THR A 93 -10.40 6.62 -3.50
C THR A 93 -10.98 5.25 -3.85
N GLY A 94 -10.58 4.20 -3.14
CA GLY A 94 -11.02 2.83 -3.40
C GLY A 94 -10.50 2.24 -4.73
N GLY A 95 -9.39 2.75 -5.27
CA GLY A 95 -8.72 2.22 -6.46
C GLY A 95 -9.10 2.89 -7.78
N HIS A 96 -9.64 4.12 -7.74
CA HIS A 96 -10.01 4.88 -8.94
C HIS A 96 -8.88 5.79 -9.49
N VAL A 97 -7.85 6.07 -8.68
CA VAL A 97 -6.85 7.10 -8.99
C VAL A 97 -5.68 6.52 -9.80
N PRO A 98 -5.38 7.05 -11.00
CA PRO A 98 -4.18 6.68 -11.74
C PRO A 98 -2.91 6.90 -10.91
N SER A 99 -1.97 5.95 -10.98
CA SER A 99 -0.74 5.91 -10.14
C SER A 99 -0.97 5.77 -8.62
N GLY A 100 -2.20 5.89 -8.11
CA GLY A 100 -2.58 5.70 -6.70
C GLY A 100 -2.90 4.24 -6.36
N THR A 101 -2.18 3.29 -6.96
CA THR A 101 -2.49 1.85 -6.99
C THR A 101 -3.92 1.54 -7.48
N PRO A 102 -4.26 1.90 -8.74
CA PRO A 102 -5.61 1.69 -9.27
C PRO A 102 -5.98 0.20 -9.34
N MET A 103 -7.27 -0.09 -9.17
CA MET A 103 -7.80 -1.46 -9.22
C MET A 103 -8.48 -1.80 -10.56
N TYR A 104 -8.83 -0.81 -11.39
CA TYR A 104 -9.50 -1.03 -12.68
C TYR A 104 -8.71 -1.90 -13.67
N GLN A 105 -7.39 -2.01 -13.50
CA GLN A 105 -6.52 -2.88 -14.31
C GLN A 105 -6.47 -4.34 -13.83
N SER A 106 -6.98 -4.62 -12.63
CA SER A 106 -6.75 -5.90 -11.96
C SER A 106 -7.43 -7.09 -12.64
N PRO A 107 -8.69 -7.02 -13.12
CA PRO A 107 -9.31 -8.16 -13.80
C PRO A 107 -8.50 -8.68 -14.98
N ASP A 108 -8.06 -7.77 -15.86
CA ASP A 108 -7.26 -8.11 -17.04
C ASP A 108 -5.87 -8.61 -16.66
N LYS A 109 -5.21 -7.96 -15.70
CA LYS A 109 -3.90 -8.38 -15.19
C LYS A 109 -3.92 -9.82 -14.67
N TYR A 110 -4.99 -10.21 -13.97
CA TYR A 110 -5.09 -11.52 -13.31
C TYR A 110 -5.77 -12.60 -14.16
N ALA A 111 -6.41 -12.24 -15.28
CA ALA A 111 -7.03 -13.21 -16.19
C ALA A 111 -6.03 -14.24 -16.74
N GLY A 112 -4.78 -13.84 -16.96
CA GLY A 112 -3.70 -14.71 -17.44
C GLY A 112 -2.99 -15.52 -16.36
N LEU A 113 -3.49 -15.54 -15.11
CA LEU A 113 -2.86 -16.21 -13.96
C LEU A 113 -1.37 -15.85 -13.79
N PRO A 114 -1.02 -14.57 -13.61
CA PRO A 114 0.36 -14.13 -13.52
C PRO A 114 1.11 -14.86 -12.40
N TYR A 115 2.36 -15.23 -12.71
CA TYR A 115 3.26 -15.88 -11.77
C TYR A 115 3.68 -14.95 -10.64
N PHE A 116 3.23 -15.24 -9.43
CA PHE A 116 3.63 -14.57 -8.21
C PHE A 116 4.90 -15.19 -7.64
N ARG A 117 6.02 -14.78 -8.24
CA ARG A 117 7.36 -15.27 -7.90
C ARG A 117 7.68 -15.30 -6.41
N PRO A 118 7.36 -14.28 -5.58
CA PRO A 118 7.73 -14.33 -4.17
C PRO A 118 7.24 -15.57 -3.41
N LEU A 119 6.13 -16.20 -3.82
CA LEU A 119 5.59 -17.40 -3.16
C LEU A 119 5.44 -18.60 -4.10
N ASN A 120 6.03 -18.53 -5.30
CA ASN A 120 6.10 -19.66 -6.25
C ASN A 120 4.76 -20.24 -6.71
N TYR A 121 3.78 -19.40 -7.05
CA TYR A 121 2.53 -19.89 -7.66
C TYR A 121 1.92 -18.87 -8.62
N ASN A 122 1.04 -19.36 -9.51
CA ASN A 122 0.24 -18.53 -10.40
C ASN A 122 -1.05 -18.14 -9.70
N ARG A 123 -1.41 -16.85 -9.73
CA ARG A 123 -2.52 -16.33 -8.92
C ARG A 123 -3.60 -15.67 -9.78
N ASP A 124 -4.86 -15.92 -9.44
CA ASP A 124 -6.00 -15.16 -9.97
C ASP A 124 -6.26 -13.87 -9.15
N LEU A 125 -7.33 -13.14 -9.47
CA LEU A 125 -7.71 -11.92 -8.76
C LEU A 125 -8.06 -12.21 -7.30
N LYS A 126 -8.76 -13.30 -7.01
CA LYS A 126 -9.18 -13.66 -5.65
C LYS A 126 -7.98 -14.09 -4.81
N ASP A 127 -7.02 -14.81 -5.38
CA ASP A 127 -5.74 -15.10 -4.75
C ASP A 127 -4.98 -13.80 -4.41
N SER A 128 -4.97 -12.82 -5.32
CA SER A 128 -4.37 -11.52 -5.03
C SER A 128 -5.07 -10.79 -3.89
N ILE A 129 -6.39 -10.87 -3.78
CA ILE A 129 -7.14 -10.28 -2.66
C ILE A 129 -6.79 -11.00 -1.36
N ILE A 130 -6.74 -12.34 -1.37
CA ILE A 130 -6.31 -13.14 -0.22
C ILE A 130 -4.90 -12.75 0.24
N ASP A 131 -3.96 -12.56 -0.68
CA ASP A 131 -2.62 -12.07 -0.37
C ASP A 131 -2.63 -10.69 0.27
N CYS A 132 -3.51 -9.80 -0.18
CA CYS A 132 -3.70 -8.48 0.42
C CYS A 132 -4.23 -8.59 1.86
N PHE A 133 -5.15 -9.51 2.15
CA PHE A 133 -5.58 -9.74 3.55
C PHE A 133 -4.41 -10.20 4.42
N ARG A 134 -3.60 -11.14 3.96
CA ARG A 134 -2.44 -11.62 4.74
C ARG A 134 -1.39 -10.54 4.97
N ASN A 135 -1.03 -9.81 3.91
CA ASN A 135 0.12 -8.92 3.93
C ASN A 135 -0.24 -7.48 4.32
N CYS A 136 -1.38 -6.97 3.87
CA CYS A 136 -1.77 -5.60 4.15
C CYS A 136 -2.68 -5.54 5.38
N MET A 137 -3.63 -6.46 5.51
CA MET A 137 -4.61 -6.47 6.63
C MET A 137 -4.14 -7.29 7.85
N ASN A 138 -2.95 -7.90 7.77
CA ASN A 138 -2.27 -8.67 8.80
C ASN A 138 -3.09 -9.85 9.38
N THR A 139 -3.72 -10.64 8.52
CA THR A 139 -4.63 -11.72 8.94
C THR A 139 -4.02 -13.09 8.69
N GLU A 140 -4.17 -13.99 9.66
CA GLU A 140 -3.88 -15.42 9.45
C GLU A 140 -5.09 -16.12 8.80
N GLN A 141 -6.29 -15.83 9.31
CA GLN A 141 -7.54 -16.31 8.73
C GLN A 141 -7.92 -15.41 7.56
N VAL A 142 -8.02 -16.02 6.38
CA VAL A 142 -8.40 -15.34 5.14
C VAL A 142 -9.74 -15.86 4.64
N LEU A 143 -10.44 -14.99 3.95
CA LEU A 143 -11.68 -15.32 3.25
C LEU A 143 -11.47 -16.39 2.18
N SER A 144 -12.45 -17.26 1.99
CA SER A 144 -12.47 -18.22 0.88
C SER A 144 -12.84 -17.52 -0.43
N LYS A 145 -12.56 -18.18 -1.57
CA LYS A 145 -12.85 -17.61 -2.90
C LYS A 145 -14.36 -17.44 -3.18
N ASP A 146 -15.20 -18.12 -2.43
CA ASP A 146 -16.66 -18.10 -2.50
C ASP A 146 -17.32 -17.31 -1.35
N ASP A 147 -16.53 -16.72 -0.44
CA ASP A 147 -17.05 -15.85 0.62
C ASP A 147 -17.85 -14.68 0.02
N PRO A 148 -19.06 -14.35 0.51
CA PRO A 148 -19.84 -13.22 0.00
C PRO A 148 -19.08 -11.89 -0.03
N VAL A 149 -18.21 -11.62 0.95
CA VAL A 149 -17.35 -10.43 1.01
C VAL A 149 -16.36 -10.44 -0.15
N MET A 150 -15.76 -11.60 -0.46
CA MET A 150 -14.90 -11.77 -1.65
C MET A 150 -15.66 -11.46 -2.94
N LEU A 151 -16.85 -12.02 -3.09
CA LEU A 151 -17.65 -11.86 -4.31
C LEU A 151 -18.08 -10.41 -4.53
N ASP A 152 -18.48 -9.70 -3.46
CA ASP A 152 -18.80 -8.27 -3.51
C ASP A 152 -17.56 -7.44 -3.91
N MET A 153 -16.38 -7.67 -3.31
CA MET A 153 -15.14 -6.98 -3.68
C MET A 153 -14.76 -7.21 -5.15
N VAL A 154 -14.87 -8.46 -5.63
CA VAL A 154 -14.62 -8.80 -7.04
C VAL A 154 -15.63 -8.11 -7.95
N ALA A 155 -16.91 -8.04 -7.56
CA ALA A 155 -17.93 -7.33 -8.33
C ALA A 155 -17.58 -5.84 -8.47
N TYR A 156 -17.13 -5.21 -7.37
CA TYR A 156 -16.67 -3.83 -7.41
C TYR A 156 -15.43 -3.63 -8.29
N ILE A 157 -14.40 -4.48 -8.18
CA ILE A 157 -13.20 -4.38 -9.01
C ILE A 157 -13.52 -4.58 -10.50
N ASN A 158 -14.40 -5.52 -10.83
CA ASN A 158 -14.89 -5.71 -12.19
C ASN A 158 -15.70 -4.50 -12.68
N TRP A 159 -16.51 -3.91 -11.80
CA TRP A 159 -17.19 -2.67 -12.10
C TRP A 159 -16.16 -1.59 -12.44
N LEU A 160 -15.13 -1.35 -11.62
CA LEU A 160 -14.06 -0.39 -11.93
C LEU A 160 -13.43 -0.62 -13.30
N ALA A 161 -13.12 -1.87 -13.64
CA ALA A 161 -12.56 -2.23 -14.95
C ALA A 161 -13.51 -1.92 -16.10
N ALA A 162 -14.82 -2.15 -15.93
CA ALA A 162 -15.83 -1.78 -16.93
C ALA A 162 -15.95 -0.26 -17.14
N GLY A 163 -15.38 0.55 -16.24
CA GLY A 163 -15.25 2.00 -16.41
C GLY A 163 -14.22 2.39 -17.47
N VAL A 164 -13.26 1.53 -17.81
CA VAL A 164 -12.32 1.78 -18.92
C VAL A 164 -13.11 1.76 -20.23
N THR A 165 -13.11 2.87 -20.96
CA THR A 165 -13.88 3.04 -22.20
C THR A 165 -13.02 2.81 -23.45
N ASP A 166 -11.72 3.14 -23.39
CA ASP A 166 -10.79 2.95 -24.52
C ASP A 166 -10.58 1.45 -24.82
N PRO A 167 -10.95 0.96 -26.01
CA PRO A 167 -10.74 -0.44 -26.40
C PRO A 167 -9.26 -0.85 -26.41
N ASN A 168 -8.32 0.06 -26.67
CA ASN A 168 -6.88 -0.22 -26.68
C ASN A 168 -6.31 -0.48 -25.28
N MET A 169 -7.06 -0.10 -24.26
CA MET A 169 -6.72 -0.26 -22.85
C MET A 169 -7.40 -1.47 -22.19
N LYS A 170 -8.20 -2.24 -22.94
CA LYS A 170 -8.85 -3.48 -22.48
C LYS A 170 -8.02 -4.71 -22.84
N GLY A 171 -7.93 -5.70 -21.96
CA GLY A 171 -7.23 -6.97 -22.16
C GLY A 171 -5.73 -6.93 -21.83
N ALA A 172 -4.86 -7.44 -22.71
CA ALA A 172 -3.40 -7.41 -22.53
C ALA A 172 -2.82 -5.98 -22.35
N GLY A 173 -3.65 -4.96 -22.58
CA GLY A 173 -3.39 -3.54 -22.39
C GLY A 173 -3.41 -3.03 -20.95
N TRP A 174 -3.40 -3.88 -19.90
CA TRP A 174 -3.16 -3.36 -18.53
C TRP A 174 -1.84 -2.58 -18.41
N VAL A 175 -0.86 -2.90 -19.27
CA VAL A 175 0.41 -2.17 -19.42
C VAL A 175 0.22 -0.80 -20.10
N ASN A 176 -0.82 -0.67 -20.92
CA ASN A 176 -1.18 0.54 -21.67
C ASN A 176 -2.10 1.47 -20.86
N LEU A 177 -2.59 1.04 -19.69
CA LEU A 177 -3.40 1.88 -18.82
C LEU A 177 -2.53 2.97 -18.16
N PRO A 178 -3.01 4.22 -18.10
CA PRO A 178 -2.31 5.29 -17.39
C PRO A 178 -2.08 4.94 -15.92
N GLY A 179 -0.83 5.16 -15.48
CA GLY A 179 -0.36 4.87 -14.14
C GLY A 179 0.23 3.47 -14.03
N THR A 180 1.55 3.38 -13.87
CA THR A 180 2.15 2.16 -13.33
C THR A 180 1.51 1.89 -11.98
N ALA A 181 1.22 0.61 -11.68
CA ALA A 181 0.55 0.22 -10.43
C ALA A 181 1.21 0.84 -9.18
N LEU A 182 2.51 1.11 -9.25
CA LEU A 182 3.25 1.92 -8.29
C LEU A 182 4.10 2.98 -9.02
N PRO A 183 4.21 4.23 -8.51
CA PRO A 183 5.09 5.23 -9.10
C PRO A 183 6.57 4.82 -9.00
N VAL A 184 7.33 5.05 -10.07
CA VAL A 184 8.79 4.90 -10.05
C VAL A 184 9.41 6.11 -9.38
N LEU A 185 10.23 5.89 -8.34
CA LEU A 185 10.87 6.97 -7.60
C LEU A 185 11.81 7.81 -8.47
N ASP A 186 12.78 7.13 -9.09
CA ASP A 186 13.88 7.72 -9.84
C ASP A 186 14.53 6.65 -10.72
N ALA A 187 14.91 7.00 -11.95
CA ALA A 187 15.61 6.07 -12.85
C ALA A 187 16.97 5.63 -12.28
N ASN A 188 17.58 6.46 -11.43
CA ASN A 188 18.87 6.19 -10.81
C ASN A 188 18.75 5.53 -9.42
N VAL A 189 17.56 5.07 -9.01
CA VAL A 189 17.33 4.54 -7.64
C VAL A 189 18.28 3.41 -7.25
N ALA A 190 18.74 2.60 -8.21
CA ALA A 190 19.70 1.52 -7.97
C ALA A 190 21.05 2.02 -7.43
N ASN A 191 21.43 3.27 -7.71
CA ASN A 191 22.68 3.89 -7.25
C ASN A 191 22.49 4.83 -6.04
N MET A 192 21.25 5.04 -5.61
CA MET A 192 20.97 5.89 -4.45
C MET A 192 21.27 5.15 -3.14
N GLN A 193 21.65 5.90 -2.10
CA GLN A 193 21.84 5.39 -0.75
C GLN A 193 20.96 6.16 0.23
N ALA A 194 20.13 5.44 0.96
CA ALA A 194 19.21 5.99 1.94
C ALA A 194 19.90 6.28 3.28
N SER A 195 19.39 7.27 4.01
CA SER A 195 19.79 7.59 5.38
C SER A 195 18.58 7.55 6.32
N PRO A 196 18.48 6.54 7.20
CA PRO A 196 17.41 6.47 8.20
C PRO A 196 17.37 7.70 9.13
N SER A 197 18.53 8.28 9.46
CA SER A 197 18.61 9.45 10.35
C SER A 197 18.10 10.73 9.69
N ARG A 198 18.39 10.96 8.41
CA ARG A 198 17.75 12.05 7.63
C ARG A 198 16.26 11.78 7.48
N GLY A 199 15.90 10.54 7.19
CA GLY A 199 14.51 10.07 7.09
C GLY A 199 13.69 10.39 8.33
N ARG A 200 14.21 10.10 9.52
CA ARG A 200 13.59 10.46 10.81
C ARG A 200 13.32 11.95 10.94
N THR A 201 14.30 12.77 10.58
CA THR A 201 14.20 14.24 10.67
C THR A 201 13.16 14.77 9.70
N LEU A 202 13.15 14.25 8.47
CA LEU A 202 12.19 14.62 7.43
C LEU A 202 10.76 14.18 7.81
N TYR A 203 10.60 12.94 8.30
CA TYR A 203 9.31 12.42 8.77
C TYR A 203 8.72 13.31 9.87
N GLY A 204 9.54 13.68 10.86
CA GLY A 204 9.11 14.58 11.94
C GLY A 204 8.61 15.93 11.44
N ARG A 205 9.17 16.45 10.35
CA ARG A 205 8.79 17.74 9.77
C ARG A 205 7.62 17.67 8.79
N GLN A 206 7.51 16.58 8.04
CA GLN A 206 6.65 16.48 6.85
C GLN A 206 5.46 15.53 7.04
N CYS A 207 5.56 14.59 7.98
CA CYS A 207 4.61 13.46 8.09
C CYS A 207 3.96 13.38 9.47
N ALA A 208 4.73 13.64 10.54
CA ALA A 208 4.31 13.41 11.92
C ALA A 208 3.09 14.24 12.38
N ASN A 209 2.80 15.37 11.72
CA ASN A 209 1.59 16.15 12.02
C ASN A 209 0.30 15.41 11.67
N CYS A 210 0.36 14.46 10.73
CA CYS A 210 -0.78 13.62 10.34
C CYS A 210 -0.62 12.20 10.88
N HIS A 211 0.54 11.58 10.64
CA HIS A 211 0.78 10.17 10.96
C HIS A 211 1.29 9.89 12.38
N ASP A 212 1.30 10.91 13.24
CA ASP A 212 1.94 10.93 14.55
C ASP A 212 3.45 10.73 14.54
N LYS A 213 4.12 11.21 15.59
CA LYS A 213 5.58 11.05 15.74
C LYS A 213 6.03 9.59 15.85
N ASP A 214 5.17 8.76 16.44
CA ASP A 214 5.43 7.33 16.68
C ASP A 214 4.73 6.46 15.64
N GLY A 215 4.20 7.05 14.57
CA GLY A 215 3.63 6.34 13.42
C GLY A 215 2.34 5.53 13.60
N PRO A 216 1.60 5.52 14.73
CA PRO A 216 0.31 4.83 14.76
C PRO A 216 -0.75 5.50 13.85
N GLY A 217 -0.43 6.65 13.24
CA GLY A 217 -1.45 7.57 12.73
C GLY A 217 -2.08 8.33 13.89
N LEU A 218 -2.60 9.55 13.67
CA LEU A 218 -3.36 10.29 14.71
C LEU A 218 -4.41 9.38 15.34
N GLY A 219 -4.04 8.85 16.52
CA GLY A 219 -4.67 7.77 17.26
C GLY A 219 -5.95 8.16 18.00
N GLU A 220 -6.64 9.21 17.55
CA GLU A 220 -8.03 9.42 17.91
C GLU A 220 -8.87 8.91 16.75
N TYR A 221 -9.41 7.71 16.96
CA TYR A 221 -10.63 7.25 16.31
C TYR A 221 -11.55 8.45 16.08
N ARG A 222 -11.94 8.69 14.83
CA ARG A 222 -12.91 9.75 14.52
C ARG A 222 -14.12 9.58 15.47
N PRO A 223 -14.52 10.61 16.24
CA PRO A 223 -15.63 10.49 17.17
C PRO A 223 -16.88 9.94 16.47
N GLY A 224 -17.34 8.76 16.90
CA GLY A 224 -18.51 8.08 16.32
C GLY A 224 -18.23 7.20 15.09
N GLU A 225 -17.00 7.11 14.59
CA GLU A 225 -16.70 6.33 13.38
C GLU A 225 -15.81 5.10 13.62
N ASN A 226 -15.23 4.88 14.81
CA ASN A 226 -14.40 3.69 15.11
C ASN A 226 -13.34 3.35 14.01
N ARG A 227 -12.73 4.36 13.37
CA ARG A 227 -11.46 4.24 12.61
C ARG A 227 -10.51 5.45 12.75
N PRO A 228 -9.19 5.27 12.51
CA PRO A 228 -8.22 6.36 12.46
C PRO A 228 -8.39 7.24 11.20
N ARG A 229 -8.04 8.53 11.30
CA ARG A 229 -8.13 9.50 10.17
C ARG A 229 -7.07 9.27 9.09
N VAL A 230 -5.93 8.72 9.48
CA VAL A 230 -4.81 8.40 8.60
C VAL A 230 -4.31 7.00 8.93
N PRO A 231 -3.72 6.28 7.96
CA PRO A 231 -3.20 4.94 8.23
C PRO A 231 -2.00 5.00 9.18
N ALA A 232 -1.90 3.97 10.02
CA ALA A 232 -0.68 3.65 10.74
C ALA A 232 0.44 3.37 9.73
N MET A 233 1.61 3.94 9.96
CA MET A 233 2.78 3.76 9.11
C MET A 233 3.67 2.62 9.59
N TRP A 234 3.62 2.27 10.88
CA TRP A 234 4.27 1.10 11.47
C TRP A 234 3.56 0.67 12.76
N GLY A 235 4.05 -0.37 13.41
CA GLY A 235 3.42 -0.97 14.59
C GLY A 235 2.44 -2.10 14.23
N PRO A 236 1.74 -2.68 15.23
CA PRO A 236 0.87 -3.83 15.03
C PRO A 236 -0.33 -3.56 14.10
N ASP A 237 -0.74 -2.31 13.98
CA ASP A 237 -1.87 -1.87 13.16
C ASP A 237 -1.49 -1.42 11.74
N SER A 238 -0.21 -1.54 11.37
CA SER A 238 0.29 -1.20 10.01
C SER A 238 0.32 -2.43 9.09
N TYR A 239 0.66 -2.19 7.82
CA TYR A 239 0.93 -3.24 6.85
C TYR A 239 2.09 -4.15 7.31
N SER A 240 2.10 -5.40 6.88
CA SER A 240 3.17 -6.34 7.24
C SER A 240 4.44 -6.13 6.43
N ARG A 241 5.53 -6.76 6.89
CA ARG A 241 6.79 -6.92 6.17
C ARG A 241 6.65 -7.63 4.81
N GLY A 242 5.56 -8.36 4.58
CA GLY A 242 5.25 -9.02 3.30
C GLY A 242 4.55 -8.11 2.28
N ALA A 243 4.12 -6.90 2.68
CA ALA A 243 3.42 -5.97 1.81
C ALA A 243 4.35 -5.30 0.79
N ALA A 244 3.79 -4.87 -0.36
CA ALA A 244 4.53 -4.20 -1.43
C ALA A 244 5.26 -2.93 -0.95
N PHE A 245 4.70 -2.21 0.02
CA PHE A 245 5.28 -0.99 0.60
C PHE A 245 6.38 -1.23 1.63
N TYR A 246 6.58 -2.46 2.10
CA TYR A 246 7.79 -2.79 2.86
C TYR A 246 9.06 -2.74 1.99
N ASN A 247 8.92 -2.74 0.66
CA ASN A 247 9.99 -2.30 -0.22
C ASN A 247 10.09 -0.77 -0.23
N SER A 248 11.19 -0.25 0.30
CA SER A 248 11.36 1.21 0.47
C SER A 248 11.40 1.98 -0.85
N GLN A 249 11.78 1.37 -1.99
CA GLN A 249 11.73 2.06 -3.28
C GLN A 249 10.28 2.25 -3.77
N ASN A 250 9.43 1.25 -3.56
CA ASN A 250 7.99 1.34 -3.85
C ASN A 250 7.32 2.42 -2.99
N LEU A 251 7.57 2.37 -1.67
CA LEU A 251 7.01 3.35 -0.73
C LEU A 251 7.53 4.77 -1.03
N ALA A 252 8.82 4.91 -1.35
CA ALA A 252 9.40 6.21 -1.71
C ALA A 252 8.76 6.79 -2.98
N GLY A 253 8.53 5.98 -4.01
CA GLY A 253 7.84 6.42 -5.22
C GLY A 253 6.43 6.94 -4.91
N TYR A 254 5.71 6.22 -4.05
CA TYR A 254 4.38 6.64 -3.59
C TYR A 254 4.42 7.94 -2.77
N ILE A 255 5.36 8.05 -1.81
CA ILE A 255 5.59 9.25 -1.00
C ILE A 255 5.90 10.44 -1.91
N LYS A 256 6.86 10.31 -2.83
CA LYS A 256 7.21 11.40 -3.75
C LYS A 256 6.01 11.87 -4.57
N LYS A 257 5.19 10.94 -5.06
CA LYS A 257 4.07 11.26 -5.95
C LYS A 257 2.91 11.94 -5.22
N PHE A 258 2.62 11.52 -3.99
CA PHE A 258 1.37 11.90 -3.32
C PHE A 258 1.53 12.59 -1.97
N MET A 259 2.75 12.58 -1.40
CA MET A 259 3.03 13.13 -0.08
C MET A 259 4.09 14.25 -0.13
N PRO A 260 4.07 15.18 0.84
CA PRO A 260 3.04 15.37 1.86
C PRO A 260 1.69 15.74 1.22
N PHE A 261 0.61 15.35 1.88
CA PHE A 261 -0.72 15.59 1.35
C PHE A 261 -0.98 17.09 1.11
N GLY A 262 -1.65 17.43 0.00
CA GLY A 262 -1.85 18.81 -0.46
C GLY A 262 -0.61 19.50 -1.04
N LYS A 263 0.55 18.82 -1.03
CA LYS A 263 1.82 19.28 -1.61
C LYS A 263 2.54 18.14 -2.35
N PRO A 264 1.86 17.43 -3.29
CA PRO A 264 2.46 16.33 -4.03
C PRO A 264 3.70 16.79 -4.80
N GLU A 265 4.66 15.89 -5.03
CA GLU A 265 5.87 16.12 -5.82
C GLU A 265 6.79 17.24 -5.31
N THR A 266 6.63 17.67 -4.04
CA THR A 266 7.52 18.67 -3.41
C THR A 266 8.77 18.08 -2.76
N LEU A 267 8.78 16.78 -2.49
CA LEU A 267 9.96 16.08 -1.96
C LEU A 267 10.89 15.67 -3.10
N SER A 268 12.20 15.78 -2.87
CA SER A 268 13.19 15.19 -3.78
C SER A 268 13.11 13.66 -3.75
N SER A 269 13.62 13.00 -4.79
CA SER A 269 13.73 11.52 -4.79
C SER A 269 14.48 11.00 -3.57
N GLN A 270 15.53 11.71 -3.14
CA GLN A 270 16.34 11.31 -1.98
C GLN A 270 15.60 11.50 -0.66
N ASP A 271 14.86 12.60 -0.49
CA ASP A 271 14.06 12.83 0.72
C ASP A 271 12.98 11.76 0.87
N ALA A 272 12.26 11.45 -0.21
CA ALA A 272 11.25 10.41 -0.20
C ALA A 272 11.84 9.02 0.11
N LEU A 273 13.04 8.72 -0.42
CA LEU A 273 13.74 7.47 -0.13
C LEU A 273 14.15 7.37 1.35
N ASP A 274 14.71 8.44 1.89
CA ASP A 274 15.15 8.50 3.28
C ASP A 274 13.95 8.32 4.24
N ILE A 275 12.83 8.99 3.97
CA ILE A 275 11.57 8.84 4.74
C ILE A 275 11.06 7.40 4.65
N ALA A 276 10.98 6.82 3.46
CA ALA A 276 10.46 5.45 3.25
C ALA A 276 11.28 4.40 4.01
N VAL A 277 12.61 4.53 3.99
CA VAL A 277 13.51 3.65 4.74
C VAL A 277 13.32 3.83 6.24
N TYR A 278 13.22 5.07 6.73
CA TYR A 278 12.97 5.31 8.15
C TYR A 278 11.67 4.66 8.63
N ILE A 279 10.60 4.76 7.84
CA ILE A 279 9.31 4.09 8.11
C ILE A 279 9.53 2.57 8.20
N ASN A 280 10.08 1.96 7.15
CA ASN A 280 10.23 0.50 7.09
C ASN A 280 11.28 -0.09 8.07
N ASP A 281 12.13 0.74 8.67
CA ASP A 281 13.01 0.34 9.77
C ASP A 281 12.30 0.16 11.11
N GLN A 282 11.07 0.68 11.24
CA GLN A 282 10.26 0.49 12.43
C GLN A 282 9.63 -0.92 12.45
N SER A 283 9.08 -1.33 13.60
CA SER A 283 8.46 -2.65 13.75
C SER A 283 7.21 -2.78 12.87
N HIS A 284 7.09 -3.87 12.12
CA HIS A 284 5.90 -4.22 11.34
C HIS A 284 5.53 -5.68 11.59
N PRO A 285 4.25 -6.07 11.44
CA PRO A 285 3.85 -7.46 11.48
C PRO A 285 4.57 -8.32 10.44
N SER A 286 4.67 -9.64 10.64
CA SER A 286 5.39 -10.50 9.69
C SER A 286 4.65 -10.69 8.36
N GLY A 287 3.33 -10.95 8.41
CA GLY A 287 2.57 -11.38 7.24
C GLY A 287 3.21 -12.62 6.60
N MET A 288 3.33 -12.66 5.28
CA MET A 288 3.97 -13.77 4.57
C MET A 288 5.50 -13.61 4.40
N ALA A 289 6.12 -12.60 5.03
CA ALA A 289 7.50 -12.19 4.76
C ALA A 289 8.54 -13.32 4.86
N ASP A 290 8.41 -14.19 5.85
CA ASP A 290 9.44 -15.19 6.18
C ASP A 290 9.50 -16.33 5.14
N GLY A 291 8.40 -16.60 4.43
CA GLY A 291 8.34 -17.62 3.38
C GLY A 291 8.69 -17.12 1.97
N MET A 292 8.89 -15.81 1.78
CA MET A 292 9.10 -15.25 0.44
C MET A 292 10.44 -15.67 -0.15
N PHE A 293 10.46 -16.00 -1.44
CA PHE A 293 11.67 -16.38 -2.20
C PHE A 293 12.43 -17.59 -1.63
N CYS A 294 11.77 -18.41 -0.82
CA CYS A 294 12.33 -19.60 -0.17
C CYS A 294 12.18 -20.90 -0.99
N HIS A 295 11.95 -20.77 -2.30
CA HIS A 295 11.78 -21.86 -3.23
C HIS A 295 12.92 -21.92 -4.25
N THR A 296 12.96 -23.02 -5.01
CA THR A 296 13.75 -23.12 -6.23
C THR A 296 12.80 -22.96 -7.42
N GLU A 297 13.18 -22.13 -8.38
CA GLU A 297 12.41 -21.89 -9.61
C GLU A 297 12.44 -23.14 -10.52
N SER A 298 11.56 -23.20 -11.51
CA SER A 298 11.49 -24.32 -12.46
C SER A 298 12.77 -24.53 -13.27
N ASP A 299 13.62 -23.50 -13.40
CA ASP A 299 14.93 -23.59 -14.04
C ASP A 299 16.07 -23.95 -13.07
N GLY A 300 15.74 -24.45 -11.87
CA GLY A 300 16.72 -24.89 -10.87
C GLY A 300 17.42 -23.74 -10.14
N ILE A 301 17.09 -22.49 -10.45
CA ILE A 301 17.69 -21.31 -9.82
C ILE A 301 16.96 -20.99 -8.50
N PRO A 302 17.67 -20.80 -7.38
CA PRO A 302 17.04 -20.39 -6.13
C PRO A 302 16.32 -19.03 -6.26
N GLY A 303 15.08 -18.97 -5.78
CA GLY A 303 14.24 -17.77 -5.84
C GLY A 303 14.86 -16.57 -5.12
N SER A 304 15.69 -16.82 -4.10
CA SER A 304 16.43 -15.79 -3.35
C SER A 304 17.41 -14.98 -4.21
N LEU A 305 17.92 -15.53 -5.32
CA LEU A 305 18.72 -14.79 -6.30
C LEU A 305 17.88 -13.88 -7.21
N ARG A 306 16.59 -14.18 -7.40
CA ARG A 306 15.67 -13.38 -8.22
C ARG A 306 14.92 -12.31 -7.42
N LYS A 307 15.19 -12.22 -6.12
CA LYS A 307 14.66 -11.20 -5.24
C LYS A 307 15.13 -9.80 -5.70
N PRO A 308 14.26 -8.78 -5.76
CA PRO A 308 14.71 -7.40 -5.99
C PRO A 308 15.77 -7.01 -4.96
N ALA A 309 16.80 -6.27 -5.37
CA ALA A 309 17.92 -5.93 -4.50
C ALA A 309 17.51 -5.15 -3.23
N SER A 310 16.48 -4.32 -3.33
CA SER A 310 15.89 -3.55 -2.22
C SER A 310 14.89 -4.32 -1.36
N TRP A 311 14.58 -5.58 -1.71
CA TRP A 311 13.63 -6.40 -0.96
C TRP A 311 14.38 -7.17 0.14
N PHE A 312 14.24 -6.70 1.38
CA PHE A 312 14.99 -7.24 2.52
C PHE A 312 14.52 -8.63 2.98
N VAL A 313 13.21 -8.87 2.99
CA VAL A 313 12.60 -10.06 3.62
C VAL A 313 12.71 -11.32 2.77
N GLY A 314 12.29 -12.45 3.33
CA GLY A 314 12.37 -13.75 2.71
C GLY A 314 13.76 -14.35 2.75
N CYS A 315 13.94 -15.46 2.05
CA CYS A 315 15.20 -16.19 2.05
C CYS A 315 16.36 -15.40 1.43
N ARG A 316 17.58 -15.71 1.89
CA ARG A 316 18.84 -15.25 1.31
C ARG A 316 19.54 -16.38 0.62
N TYR A 317 20.31 -16.03 -0.41
CA TYR A 317 21.17 -17.00 -1.07
C TYR A 317 22.41 -17.27 -0.20
N PRO A 318 22.77 -18.54 0.06
CA PRO A 318 23.99 -18.86 0.80
C PRO A 318 25.24 -18.26 0.12
N GLY A 319 26.03 -17.49 0.86
CA GLY A 319 27.24 -16.84 0.31
C GLY A 319 27.00 -15.48 -0.35
N GLU A 320 25.79 -14.91 -0.27
CA GLU A 320 25.56 -13.51 -0.66
C GLU A 320 26.45 -12.55 0.16
N PRO A 321 27.33 -11.74 -0.47
CA PRO A 321 28.37 -10.98 0.23
C PRO A 321 27.89 -9.62 0.78
N PHE A 322 26.59 -9.38 0.80
CA PHE A 322 26.01 -8.09 1.19
C PHE A 322 25.41 -8.14 2.59
N SER A 323 25.74 -7.13 3.39
CA SER A 323 25.16 -6.94 4.71
C SER A 323 23.69 -6.52 4.66
N ASP A 324 22.98 -6.72 5.77
CA ASP A 324 21.61 -6.25 5.98
C ASP A 324 21.47 -4.75 5.70
N ALA A 325 22.44 -3.95 6.15
CA ALA A 325 22.44 -2.51 5.94
C ALA A 325 22.54 -2.16 4.44
N GLN A 326 23.35 -2.86 3.67
CA GLN A 326 23.45 -2.64 2.21
C GLN A 326 22.14 -3.02 1.50
N ILE A 327 21.48 -4.11 1.90
CA ILE A 327 20.19 -4.51 1.32
C ILE A 327 19.09 -3.52 1.68
N LYS A 328 19.04 -3.04 2.92
CA LYS A 328 18.02 -2.09 3.37
C LYS A 328 18.21 -0.68 2.83
N TYR A 329 19.46 -0.21 2.78
CA TYR A 329 19.76 1.21 2.57
C TYR A 329 20.46 1.51 1.25
N GLY A 330 20.88 0.48 0.51
CA GLY A 330 21.59 0.63 -0.74
C GLY A 330 23.04 1.13 -0.56
N PRO A 331 23.70 1.48 -1.68
CA PRO A 331 23.21 1.37 -3.05
C PRO A 331 23.00 -0.08 -3.49
N TRP A 332 22.01 -0.31 -4.34
CA TRP A 332 21.51 -1.65 -4.69
C TRP A 332 22.11 -2.24 -5.97
N LYS A 333 22.74 -1.41 -6.81
CA LYS A 333 23.28 -1.85 -8.10
C LYS A 333 24.23 -3.05 -7.97
N ALA A 334 25.17 -2.98 -7.02
CA ALA A 334 26.13 -4.07 -6.79
C ALA A 334 25.44 -5.40 -6.41
N ILE A 335 24.34 -5.34 -5.67
CA ILE A 335 23.54 -6.51 -5.27
C ILE A 335 22.87 -7.13 -6.49
N THR A 336 22.25 -6.32 -7.33
CA THR A 336 21.64 -6.76 -8.59
C THR A 336 22.67 -7.37 -9.52
N ASP A 337 23.82 -6.71 -9.72
CA ASP A 337 24.88 -7.19 -10.60
C ASP A 337 25.43 -8.54 -10.13
N TRP A 338 25.71 -8.68 -8.82
CA TRP A 338 26.22 -9.92 -8.24
C TRP A 338 25.21 -11.06 -8.35
N ARG A 339 23.93 -10.83 -8.01
CA ARG A 339 22.88 -11.86 -8.15
C ARG A 339 22.72 -12.32 -9.59
N ASN A 340 22.76 -11.39 -10.56
CA ASN A 340 22.69 -11.72 -11.98
C ASN A 340 23.89 -12.55 -12.45
N ALA A 341 25.10 -12.18 -12.02
CA ALA A 341 26.30 -12.95 -12.31
C ALA A 341 26.23 -14.37 -11.72
N GLU A 342 25.73 -14.50 -10.50
CA GLU A 342 25.56 -15.80 -9.85
C GLU A 342 24.50 -16.67 -10.54
N ILE A 343 23.38 -16.08 -10.98
CA ILE A 343 22.40 -16.76 -11.82
C ILE A 343 23.06 -17.26 -13.13
N ALA A 344 23.85 -16.42 -13.80
CA ALA A 344 24.53 -16.80 -15.03
C ALA A 344 25.52 -17.95 -14.81
N ARG A 345 26.29 -17.89 -13.71
CA ARG A 345 27.20 -18.96 -13.31
C ARG A 345 26.46 -20.27 -13.09
N LEU A 346 25.37 -20.28 -12.32
CA LEU A 346 24.57 -21.48 -12.07
C LEU A 346 23.98 -22.06 -13.36
N LYS A 347 23.50 -21.22 -14.29
CA LYS A 347 22.99 -21.67 -15.58
C LYS A 347 24.07 -22.28 -16.48
N SER A 348 25.32 -21.82 -16.39
CA SER A 348 26.43 -22.42 -17.16
C SER A 348 26.87 -23.80 -16.67
N LEU A 349 26.38 -24.24 -15.50
CA LEU A 349 26.65 -25.55 -14.92
C LEU A 349 25.55 -26.58 -15.19
N GLN A 350 24.45 -26.17 -15.83
CA GLN A 350 23.31 -27.02 -16.19
C GLN A 350 23.45 -27.54 -17.62
#